data_AF-A0A816GY71-F1
#
_entry.id   AF-A0A816GY71-F1
#
_cell.length_a   1.000
_cell.length_b   1.000
_cell.length_c   1.000
_cell.angle_alpha   90.00
_cell.angle_beta   90.00
_cell.angle_gamma   90.00
#
_symmetry.space_group_name_H-M   'P 1'
#
loop_
_entity.id
_entity.type
_entity.pdbx_description
1 polymer ?
#
loop_
_entity_poly.entity_id
_entity_poly.type
_entity_poly.pdbx_seq_one_letter_code
_entity_poly.pdbx_strand_id
1 'polypeptide(L)'
;DILDVPVSSQWQSKGHLYPIQIAQFGLSHWSRSRLQSQIDQQNIYQFQHLQPNKNNQCSSWYQLPKEIPFLQTYIQFTIPSNSSLHFHFMNTNIELVYTSQLNNDIDISSKIIIPLAGSPRQVRRHMLTDIKKSNKRSLVDNNDLIQLQFCGQSDSIVNQLIIGNQTLYDQQTFYSATQWLLNTQDMASGCWFIHVQRNFGQHYRLRDPWCSAMAQGQAASLLVRLYALTNNSEHLLAIRRAVRPLWSSNFSRAYFKDKYLWLEEYPLEPPAEGLFVLNGCLYALLGIIDANTVDRQPHLDKLINEITHSIVHMLPNYVHPNISNWSAYDLSHLTMKNKFNAASYSYHLVHITLLQCLSQILNETHPSVSQVFHFYAQRFMTAIS
;
A
#
# COMPACT_ATOMS: atom_id res chain seq x y z
N ASP A 1 16.51 3.81 9.51
CA ASP A 1 15.32 4.64 9.70
C ASP A 1 14.04 3.86 9.45
N ILE A 2 13.07 3.99 10.35
CA ILE A 2 11.71 3.47 10.12
C ILE A 2 11.12 4.34 9.01
N LEU A 3 11.03 3.79 7.79
CA LEU A 3 10.40 4.48 6.67
C LEU A 3 8.91 4.65 6.95
N ASP A 4 8.36 5.79 6.57
CA ASP A 4 6.96 6.16 6.80
C ASP A 4 6.02 5.39 5.86
N VAL A 5 5.82 4.11 6.20
CA VAL A 5 5.02 3.14 5.44
C VAL A 5 4.00 2.46 6.37
N PRO A 6 2.87 1.95 5.85
CA PRO A 6 1.83 1.36 6.68
C PRO A 6 2.32 0.11 7.42
N VAL A 7 1.88 0.00 8.67
CA VAL A 7 2.01 -1.21 9.48
C VAL A 7 0.67 -1.95 9.47
N SER A 8 0.69 -3.20 9.00
CA SER A 8 -0.47 -4.07 8.90
C SER A 8 -0.78 -4.74 10.23
N SER A 9 -2.04 -4.72 10.66
CA SER A 9 -2.53 -5.56 11.75
C SER A 9 -3.32 -6.78 11.25
N GLN A 10 -3.32 -7.04 9.93
CA GLN A 10 -4.20 -8.02 9.27
C GLN A 10 -4.10 -9.43 9.87
N TRP A 11 -2.90 -9.83 10.29
CA TRP A 11 -2.63 -11.18 10.79
C TRP A 11 -1.99 -11.24 12.18
N GLN A 12 -1.45 -10.11 12.65
CA GLN A 12 -0.87 -9.99 13.99
C GLN A 12 -1.27 -8.65 14.57
N SER A 13 -1.91 -8.66 15.74
CA SER A 13 -2.38 -7.46 16.42
C SER A 13 -1.25 -6.49 16.80
N LYS A 14 -0.03 -7.01 17.00
CA LYS A 14 1.17 -6.21 17.27
C LYS A 14 1.63 -5.36 16.08
N GLY A 15 1.11 -5.60 14.89
CA GLY A 15 1.53 -4.92 13.68
C GLY A 15 2.75 -5.56 13.02
N HIS A 16 2.79 -5.57 11.69
CA HIS A 16 3.94 -6.01 10.91
C HIS A 16 4.00 -5.27 9.58
N LEU A 17 5.18 -5.17 8.98
CA LEU A 17 5.34 -4.58 7.65
C LEU A 17 4.91 -5.59 6.60
N TYR A 18 3.93 -5.22 5.79
CA TYR A 18 3.34 -6.12 4.80
C TYR A 18 3.57 -5.59 3.38
N PRO A 19 4.38 -6.27 2.54
CA PRO A 19 4.79 -5.76 1.23
C PRO A 19 3.64 -5.40 0.30
N ILE A 20 2.56 -6.18 0.31
CA ILE A 20 1.34 -5.91 -0.47
C ILE A 20 0.74 -4.56 -0.06
N GLN A 21 0.54 -4.34 1.23
CA GLN A 21 -0.08 -3.10 1.72
C GLN A 21 0.81 -1.88 1.44
N ILE A 22 2.13 -2.03 1.57
CA ILE A 22 3.10 -0.96 1.30
C ILE A 22 3.13 -0.63 -0.20
N ALA A 23 3.11 -1.64 -1.07
CA ALA A 23 3.05 -1.44 -2.52
C ALA A 23 1.73 -0.78 -2.95
N GLN A 24 0.59 -1.24 -2.43
CA GLN A 24 -0.73 -0.62 -2.69
C GLN A 24 -0.81 0.82 -2.20
N PHE A 25 -0.23 1.09 -1.02
CA PHE A 25 -0.11 2.44 -0.49
C PHE A 25 0.65 3.34 -1.47
N GLY A 26 1.87 2.96 -1.87
CA GLY A 26 2.65 3.68 -2.85
C GLY A 26 1.95 3.86 -4.21
N LEU A 27 1.32 2.81 -4.74
CA LEU A 27 0.59 2.86 -6.02
C LEU A 27 -0.63 3.79 -5.96
N SER A 28 -1.38 3.78 -4.85
CA SER A 28 -2.55 4.66 -4.69
C SER A 28 -2.14 6.13 -4.63
N HIS A 29 -1.04 6.42 -3.92
CA HIS A 29 -0.48 7.77 -3.79
C HIS A 29 0.12 8.23 -5.13
N TRP A 30 0.79 7.34 -5.86
CA TRP A 30 1.21 7.62 -7.24
C TRP A 30 0.03 8.05 -8.12
N SER A 31 -1.03 7.25 -8.17
CA SER A 31 -2.20 7.53 -9.01
C SER A 31 -2.86 8.86 -8.65
N ARG A 32 -3.05 9.16 -7.36
CA ARG A 32 -3.59 10.46 -6.92
C ARG A 32 -2.69 11.63 -7.31
N SER A 33 -1.38 11.51 -7.09
CA SER A 33 -0.43 12.58 -7.43
C SER A 33 -0.44 12.96 -8.92
N ARG A 34 -0.81 12.00 -9.81
CA ARG A 34 -0.92 12.21 -11.25
C ARG A 34 -2.24 12.82 -11.70
N LEU A 35 -3.32 12.57 -10.96
CA LEU A 35 -4.62 13.19 -11.22
C LEU A 35 -4.67 14.62 -10.68
N GLN A 36 -3.95 14.91 -9.60
CA GLN A 36 -3.99 16.18 -8.88
C GLN A 36 -2.93 17.21 -9.35
N SER A 37 -2.00 16.82 -10.23
CA SER A 37 -0.84 17.64 -10.63
C SER A 37 -1.17 18.91 -11.44
N GLN A 38 -2.45 19.21 -11.68
CA GLN A 38 -2.89 20.40 -12.42
C GLN A 38 -3.48 21.51 -11.54
N ILE A 39 -3.69 21.32 -10.23
CA ILE A 39 -4.47 22.29 -9.41
C ILE A 39 -3.69 22.92 -8.25
N ASP A 40 -2.73 22.24 -7.61
CA ASP A 40 -2.19 22.72 -6.32
C ASP A 40 -0.66 22.86 -6.31
N GLN A 41 -0.12 23.99 -6.79
CA GLN A 41 1.29 24.37 -6.51
C GLN A 41 1.42 25.47 -5.45
N GLN A 42 0.32 26.03 -4.93
CA GLN A 42 0.39 27.35 -4.29
C GLN A 42 0.52 27.36 -2.76
N ASN A 43 0.26 26.27 -2.04
CA ASN A 43 0.16 26.30 -0.57
C ASN A 43 1.17 25.37 0.11
N ILE A 44 2.45 25.73 0.08
CA ILE A 44 3.50 25.10 0.91
C ILE A 44 4.01 26.15 1.90
N TYR A 45 3.78 25.93 3.18
CA TYR A 45 4.31 26.77 4.26
C TYR A 45 5.51 26.09 4.88
N GLN A 46 6.59 26.84 5.05
CA GLN A 46 7.81 26.36 5.68
C GLN A 46 8.13 27.22 6.89
N PHE A 47 8.32 26.55 8.02
CA PHE A 47 8.85 27.17 9.23
C PHE A 47 10.22 26.59 9.49
N GLN A 48 11.17 27.45 9.83
CA GLN A 48 12.54 27.07 10.15
C GLN A 48 12.86 27.46 11.59
N HIS A 49 13.74 26.70 12.23
CA HIS A 49 14.26 27.01 13.56
C HIS A 49 13.16 27.19 14.64
N LEU A 50 12.15 26.32 14.65
CA LEU A 50 11.18 26.28 15.75
C LEU A 50 11.88 25.73 17.00
N GLN A 51 11.85 26.49 18.08
CA GLN A 51 12.55 26.18 19.33
C GLN A 51 11.70 26.55 20.54
N PRO A 52 11.76 25.81 21.66
CA PRO A 52 11.09 26.17 22.89
C PRO A 52 11.69 27.45 23.47
N ASN A 53 10.95 28.12 24.34
CA ASN A 53 11.47 29.28 25.04
C ASN A 53 12.51 28.84 26.08
N LYS A 54 13.51 29.68 26.37
CA LYS A 54 14.56 29.36 27.36
C LYS A 54 14.02 29.07 28.77
N ASN A 55 12.86 29.65 29.12
CA ASN A 55 12.27 29.56 30.45
C ASN A 55 10.94 28.78 30.50
N ASN A 56 10.26 28.63 29.37
CA ASN A 56 9.00 27.88 29.26
C ASN A 56 9.26 26.66 28.38
N GLN A 57 8.86 25.48 28.83
CA GLN A 57 9.00 24.23 28.08
C GLN A 57 8.39 24.26 26.66
N CYS A 58 7.68 25.33 26.29
CA CYS A 58 7.07 25.55 24.98
C CYS A 58 7.39 26.93 24.40
N SER A 59 7.42 27.01 23.07
CA SER A 59 7.49 28.26 22.29
C SER A 59 6.25 29.13 22.49
N SER A 60 6.27 30.37 21.97
CA SER A 60 5.02 31.09 21.70
C SER A 60 4.19 30.36 20.64
N TRP A 61 2.88 30.63 20.59
CA TRP A 61 2.03 30.18 19.50
C TRP A 61 2.43 30.87 18.19
N TYR A 62 2.63 30.08 17.14
CA TYR A 62 2.80 30.57 15.77
C TYR A 62 1.47 30.41 15.05
N GLN A 63 0.94 31.50 14.50
CA GLN A 63 -0.33 31.48 13.77
C GLN A 63 -0.10 31.12 12.30
N LEU A 64 -0.87 30.15 11.79
CA LEU A 64 -0.87 29.83 10.36
C LEU A 64 -1.73 30.84 9.57
N PRO A 65 -1.39 31.14 8.31
CA PRO A 65 -2.20 31.97 7.43
C PRO A 65 -3.64 31.43 7.28
N LYS A 66 -4.61 32.31 7.05
CA LYS A 66 -6.05 31.97 7.03
C LYS A 66 -6.49 31.06 5.88
N GLU A 67 -5.60 30.78 4.92
CA GLU A 67 -5.92 30.16 3.63
C GLU A 67 -5.48 28.69 3.53
N ILE A 68 -5.18 28.02 4.64
CA ILE A 68 -4.78 26.60 4.61
C ILE A 68 -6.03 25.71 4.63
N PRO A 69 -6.44 25.08 3.49
CA PRO A 69 -7.52 24.12 3.50
C PRO A 69 -7.09 22.88 4.29
N PHE A 70 -7.77 22.67 5.41
CA PHE A 70 -7.56 21.54 6.31
C PHE A 70 -7.61 20.18 5.59
N LEU A 71 -8.42 20.06 4.54
CA LEU A 71 -8.65 18.81 3.80
C LEU A 71 -7.45 18.28 3.02
N GLN A 72 -6.44 19.10 2.76
CA GLN A 72 -5.31 18.71 1.90
C GLN A 72 -3.97 18.88 2.59
N THR A 73 -3.96 19.04 3.91
CA THR A 73 -2.74 19.44 4.62
C THR A 73 -2.00 18.23 5.19
N TYR A 74 -0.75 18.07 4.78
CA TYR A 74 0.21 17.21 5.45
C TYR A 74 1.28 18.03 6.15
N ILE A 75 1.87 17.42 7.17
CA ILE A 75 2.92 18.03 7.96
C ILE A 75 4.16 17.14 7.90
N GLN A 76 5.31 17.73 7.60
CA GLN A 76 6.63 17.08 7.70
C GLN A 76 7.56 17.88 8.62
N PHE A 77 8.18 17.22 9.59
CA PHE A 77 9.16 17.85 10.47
C PHE A 77 10.16 16.84 11.02
N THR A 78 11.32 17.32 11.48
CA THR A 78 12.24 16.52 12.29
C THR A 78 12.03 16.87 13.74
N ILE A 79 11.63 15.90 14.56
CA ILE A 79 11.45 16.12 16.00
C ILE A 79 12.63 15.56 16.78
N PRO A 80 13.29 16.35 17.66
CA PRO A 80 14.28 15.83 18.60
C PRO A 80 13.66 14.84 19.59
N SER A 81 14.50 14.04 20.26
CA SER A 81 14.06 13.16 21.35
C SER A 81 13.42 13.97 22.47
N ASN A 82 12.28 13.50 23.01
CA ASN A 82 11.56 14.16 24.11
C ASN A 82 10.99 15.56 23.79
N SER A 83 10.73 15.86 22.51
CA SER A 83 9.96 17.04 22.11
C SER A 83 8.54 16.66 21.64
N SER A 84 7.66 17.66 21.53
CA SER A 84 6.31 17.56 20.98
C SER A 84 5.95 18.76 20.10
N LEU A 85 5.09 18.54 19.10
CA LEU A 85 4.51 19.57 18.25
C LEU A 85 3.00 19.59 18.45
N HIS A 86 2.47 20.74 18.82
CA HIS A 86 1.08 20.94 19.20
C HIS A 86 0.41 21.82 18.14
N PHE A 87 -0.80 21.46 17.71
CA PHE A 87 -1.66 22.31 16.89
C PHE A 87 -2.94 22.62 17.64
N HIS A 88 -3.42 23.85 17.57
CA HIS A 88 -4.68 24.28 18.17
C HIS A 88 -5.61 24.78 17.06
N PHE A 89 -6.79 24.17 16.95
CA PHE A 89 -7.88 24.59 16.08
C PHE A 89 -8.78 25.58 16.82
N MET A 90 -8.75 26.85 16.42
CA MET A 90 -9.31 27.95 17.21
C MET A 90 -10.84 27.92 17.34
N ASN A 91 -11.59 27.45 16.33
CA ASN A 91 -13.06 27.46 16.42
C ASN A 91 -13.59 26.18 17.08
N THR A 92 -12.90 25.06 16.91
CA THR A 92 -13.31 23.78 17.49
C THR A 92 -12.73 23.54 18.89
N ASN A 93 -11.84 24.42 19.39
CA ASN A 93 -11.14 24.28 20.67
C ASN A 93 -10.47 22.90 20.84
N ILE A 94 -9.97 22.34 19.73
CA ILE A 94 -9.33 21.02 19.71
C ILE A 94 -7.82 21.20 19.52
N GLU A 95 -7.04 20.47 20.32
CA GLU A 95 -5.59 20.44 20.22
C GLU A 95 -5.11 19.12 19.60
N LEU A 96 -4.38 19.14 18.49
CA LEU A 96 -3.68 17.99 17.94
C LEU A 96 -2.25 17.95 18.49
N VAL A 97 -1.94 16.96 19.32
CA VAL A 97 -0.66 16.85 20.01
C VAL A 97 0.16 15.71 19.43
N TYR A 98 1.24 16.03 18.73
CA TYR A 98 2.26 15.07 18.32
C TYR A 98 3.31 14.96 19.42
N THR A 99 3.38 13.82 20.11
CA THR A 99 4.24 13.66 21.30
C THR A 99 5.10 12.41 21.23
N SER A 100 6.35 12.52 21.69
CA SER A 100 7.25 11.37 21.86
C SER A 100 6.99 10.55 23.13
N GLN A 101 6.19 11.09 24.05
CA GLN A 101 5.80 10.42 25.30
C GLN A 101 4.28 10.32 25.39
N LEU A 102 3.78 9.14 25.76
CA LEU A 102 2.39 8.96 26.16
C LEU A 102 2.22 9.57 27.56
N ASN A 103 1.80 10.83 27.62
CA ASN A 103 1.49 11.48 28.88
C ASN A 103 0.14 10.95 29.39
N ASN A 104 0.16 10.23 30.52
CA ASN A 104 -1.02 9.63 31.12
C ASN A 104 -1.89 10.63 31.93
N ASP A 105 -1.38 11.83 32.20
CA ASP A 105 -2.05 12.84 33.04
C ASP A 105 -2.73 13.97 32.23
N ILE A 106 -2.96 13.77 30.92
CA ILE A 106 -3.57 14.79 30.06
C ILE A 106 -5.09 14.60 30.00
N ASP A 107 -5.85 15.67 30.24
CA ASP A 107 -7.26 15.72 29.87
C ASP A 107 -7.42 15.53 28.36
N ILE A 108 -7.94 14.36 27.97
CA ILE A 108 -8.07 13.90 26.58
C ILE A 108 -9.33 14.48 25.93
N SER A 109 -10.23 15.09 26.71
CA SER A 109 -11.55 15.51 26.21
C SER A 109 -11.46 16.56 25.10
N SER A 110 -10.43 17.43 25.12
CA SER A 110 -10.17 18.48 24.12
C SER A 110 -9.01 18.15 23.16
N LYS A 111 -8.28 17.03 23.35
CA LYS A 111 -7.05 16.75 22.60
C LYS A 111 -7.13 15.51 21.71
N ILE A 112 -6.36 15.51 20.62
CA ILE A 112 -6.08 14.35 19.77
C ILE A 112 -4.59 14.09 19.86
N ILE A 113 -4.22 13.02 20.56
CA ILE A 113 -2.81 12.67 20.80
C ILE A 113 -2.34 11.69 19.74
N ILE A 114 -1.27 12.05 19.05
CA ILE A 114 -0.61 11.22 18.04
C ILE A 114 0.78 10.83 18.58
N PRO A 115 0.96 9.58 19.04
CA PRO A 115 2.24 9.15 19.58
C PRO A 115 3.30 8.99 18.47
N LEU A 116 4.49 9.54 18.72
CA LEU A 116 5.67 9.52 17.87
C LEU A 116 6.85 8.89 18.63
N ALA A 117 6.94 7.57 18.69
CA ALA A 117 8.04 6.90 19.40
C ALA A 117 9.43 7.18 18.79
N GLY A 118 10.47 7.25 19.63
CA GLY A 118 11.89 7.04 19.26
C GLY A 118 12.78 8.28 19.08
N SER A 119 14.04 8.00 18.72
CA SER A 119 15.14 8.93 18.41
C SER A 119 14.78 10.00 17.37
N PRO A 120 15.60 11.06 17.21
CA PRO A 120 15.33 12.12 16.23
C PRO A 120 15.11 11.55 14.84
N ARG A 121 13.95 11.86 14.25
CA ARG A 121 13.58 11.36 12.92
C ARG A 121 12.71 12.36 12.18
N GLN A 122 12.79 12.29 10.86
CA GLN A 122 11.80 12.93 10.00
C GLN A 122 10.46 12.21 10.17
N VAL A 123 9.43 12.99 10.46
CA VAL A 123 8.06 12.55 10.66
C VAL A 123 7.21 13.21 9.58
N ARG A 124 6.41 12.41 8.88
CA ARG A 124 5.41 12.86 7.91
C ARG A 124 4.04 12.37 8.37
N ARG A 125 3.05 13.27 8.43
CA ARG A 125 1.72 12.94 8.96
C ARG A 125 0.63 13.62 8.15
N HIS A 126 -0.43 12.88 7.88
CA HIS A 126 -1.63 13.40 7.24
C HIS A 126 -2.66 13.69 8.31
N MET A 127 -2.93 14.97 8.57
CA MET A 127 -3.77 15.40 9.70
C MET A 127 -5.16 14.76 9.69
N LEU A 128 -5.89 14.83 8.56
CA LEU A 128 -7.22 14.20 8.48
C LEU A 128 -7.20 12.70 8.79
N THR A 129 -6.19 11.98 8.32
CA THR A 129 -6.09 10.54 8.56
C THR A 129 -5.86 10.27 10.03
N ASP A 130 -4.97 11.02 10.67
CA ASP A 130 -4.70 10.86 12.10
C ASP A 130 -5.91 11.27 12.95
N ILE A 131 -6.63 12.30 12.54
CA ILE A 131 -7.86 12.76 13.19
C ILE A 131 -8.97 11.73 13.07
N LYS A 132 -9.22 11.20 11.86
CA LYS A 132 -10.20 10.13 11.64
C LYS A 132 -9.89 8.85 12.41
N LYS A 133 -8.59 8.57 12.63
CA LYS A 133 -8.12 7.42 13.43
C LYS A 133 -8.16 7.68 14.93
N SER A 134 -8.36 8.93 15.35
CA SER A 134 -8.48 9.27 16.77
C SER A 134 -9.85 8.86 17.33
N ASN A 135 -9.96 8.86 18.65
CA ASN A 135 -11.24 8.58 19.34
C ASN A 135 -12.30 9.68 19.11
N LYS A 136 -11.95 10.82 18.51
CA LYS A 136 -12.88 11.92 18.19
C LYS A 136 -13.46 11.74 16.79
N ARG A 137 -14.71 11.26 16.71
CA ARG A 137 -15.36 10.83 15.46
C ARG A 137 -16.00 11.95 14.63
N SER A 138 -16.06 13.20 15.11
CA SER A 138 -16.75 14.29 14.42
C SER A 138 -16.02 15.63 14.57
N LEU A 139 -14.91 15.79 13.85
CA LEU A 139 -14.42 17.11 13.51
C LEU A 139 -15.16 17.56 12.25
N VAL A 140 -15.99 18.59 12.38
CA VAL A 140 -16.63 19.24 11.23
C VAL A 140 -15.57 20.08 10.54
N ASP A 141 -15.43 19.89 9.24
CA ASP A 141 -14.50 20.62 8.38
C ASP A 141 -14.94 22.08 8.28
N ASN A 142 -14.50 22.88 9.24
CA ASN A 142 -14.66 24.32 9.26
C ASN A 142 -13.32 24.94 8.88
N ASN A 143 -13.32 26.09 8.20
CA ASN A 143 -12.14 26.91 7.91
C ASN A 143 -11.50 27.45 9.20
N ASP A 144 -11.02 26.53 10.05
CA ASP A 144 -10.47 26.81 11.36
C ASP A 144 -9.09 27.44 11.20
N LEU A 145 -8.88 28.52 11.95
CA LEU A 145 -7.54 29.06 12.13
C LEU A 145 -6.73 28.07 12.96
N ILE A 146 -5.53 27.78 12.49
CA ILE A 146 -4.63 26.84 13.13
C ILE A 146 -3.47 27.63 13.74
N GLN A 147 -3.19 27.37 15.01
CA GLN A 147 -1.95 27.77 15.65
C GLN A 147 -1.09 26.55 15.92
N LEU A 148 0.22 26.70 15.90
CA LEU A 148 1.16 25.66 16.28
C LEU A 148 2.08 26.13 17.40
N GLN A 149 2.49 25.20 18.25
CA GLN A 149 3.43 25.43 19.35
C GLN A 149 4.39 24.25 19.42
N PHE A 150 5.66 24.55 19.64
CA PHE A 150 6.69 23.53 19.82
C PHE A 150 7.12 23.46 21.28
N CYS A 151 7.12 22.27 21.86
CA CYS A 151 7.47 22.03 23.26
C CYS A 151 8.62 21.02 23.38
N GLY A 152 9.54 21.23 24.30
CA GLY A 152 10.72 20.39 24.50
C GLY A 152 11.77 21.04 25.40
N GLN A 153 12.97 20.46 25.40
CA GLN A 153 14.13 21.05 26.07
C GLN A 153 14.58 22.32 25.36
N SER A 154 15.19 23.26 26.07
CA SER A 154 15.54 24.58 25.53
C SER A 154 16.58 24.56 24.40
N ASP A 155 17.30 23.46 24.23
CA ASP A 155 18.25 23.19 23.15
C ASP A 155 17.64 22.36 21.99
N SER A 156 16.37 21.96 22.10
CA SER A 156 15.65 21.23 21.06
C SER A 156 15.30 22.15 19.90
N ILE A 157 15.66 21.76 18.67
CA ILE A 157 15.41 22.54 17.46
C ILE A 157 14.73 21.67 16.40
N VAL A 158 13.63 22.18 15.84
CA VAL A 158 13.08 21.68 14.57
C VAL A 158 13.69 22.48 13.44
N ASN A 159 14.56 21.85 12.65
CA ASN A 159 15.24 22.50 11.53
C ASN A 159 14.25 23.00 10.47
N GLN A 160 13.25 22.17 10.16
CA GLN A 160 12.24 22.49 9.15
C GLN A 160 10.91 21.82 9.48
N LEU A 161 9.84 22.60 9.43
CA LEU A 161 8.45 22.16 9.44
C LEU A 161 7.82 22.56 8.10
N ILE A 162 7.35 21.60 7.33
CA ILE A 162 6.66 21.80 6.05
C ILE A 162 5.19 21.45 6.24
N ILE A 163 4.33 22.40 5.91
CA ILE A 163 2.89 22.20 5.79
C ILE A 163 2.57 22.29 4.32
N GLY A 164 2.29 21.16 3.68
CA GLY A 164 2.08 21.12 2.23
C GLY A 164 0.77 20.46 1.86
N ASN A 165 0.47 20.49 0.56
CA ASN A 165 -0.78 19.99 0.02
C ASN A 165 -0.80 18.46 -0.21
N GLN A 166 -1.97 17.95 -0.59
CA GLN A 166 -2.21 16.52 -0.84
C GLN A 166 -1.26 15.96 -1.90
N THR A 167 -1.00 16.70 -2.98
CA THR A 167 -0.12 16.26 -4.07
C THR A 167 1.30 15.99 -3.58
N LEU A 168 1.87 16.91 -2.80
CA LEU A 168 3.21 16.74 -2.26
C LEU A 168 3.26 15.62 -1.21
N TYR A 169 2.23 15.46 -0.39
CA TYR A 169 2.10 14.28 0.49
C TYR A 169 2.10 12.98 -0.30
N ASP A 170 1.29 12.90 -1.36
CA ASP A 170 1.19 11.73 -2.21
C ASP A 170 2.53 11.38 -2.86
N GLN A 171 3.27 12.37 -3.36
CA GLN A 171 4.61 12.17 -3.92
C GLN A 171 5.61 11.63 -2.89
N GLN A 172 5.69 12.26 -1.72
CA GLN A 172 6.60 11.82 -0.64
C GLN A 172 6.24 10.42 -0.12
N THR A 173 4.95 10.12 -0.08
CA THR A 173 4.44 8.81 0.33
C THR A 173 4.81 7.71 -0.68
N PHE A 174 4.67 8.01 -1.97
CA PHE A 174 5.16 7.14 -3.04
C PHE A 174 6.67 6.87 -2.90
N TYR A 175 7.49 7.90 -2.66
CA TYR A 175 8.92 7.72 -2.44
C TYR A 175 9.24 6.91 -1.18
N SER A 176 8.47 7.07 -0.10
CA SER A 176 8.64 6.28 1.13
C SER A 176 8.41 4.79 0.89
N ALA A 177 7.33 4.45 0.19
CA ALA A 177 7.00 3.06 -0.14
C ALA A 177 8.04 2.43 -1.07
N THR A 178 8.51 3.16 -2.09
CA THR A 178 9.53 2.66 -3.02
C THR A 178 10.89 2.48 -2.33
N GLN A 179 11.32 3.43 -1.50
CA GLN A 179 12.55 3.28 -0.72
C GLN A 179 12.49 2.07 0.21
N TRP A 180 11.32 1.81 0.81
CA TRP A 180 11.13 0.63 1.64
C TRP A 180 11.32 -0.66 0.85
N LEU A 181 10.73 -0.75 -0.34
CA LEU A 181 10.91 -1.90 -1.22
C LEU A 181 12.38 -2.09 -1.62
N LEU A 182 13.08 -1.02 -1.99
CA LEU A 182 14.50 -1.09 -2.36
C LEU A 182 15.37 -1.56 -1.19
N ASN A 183 15.10 -1.10 0.03
CA ASN A 183 15.91 -1.41 1.21
C ASN A 183 15.65 -2.80 1.79
N THR A 184 14.51 -3.43 1.47
CA THR A 184 14.05 -4.67 2.10
C THR A 184 13.93 -5.85 1.14
N GLN A 185 14.17 -5.64 -0.15
CA GLN A 185 14.19 -6.72 -1.13
C GLN A 185 15.33 -7.69 -0.84
N ASP A 186 15.03 -8.98 -0.73
CA ASP A 186 16.08 -9.99 -0.58
C ASP A 186 16.93 -10.08 -1.86
N MET A 187 18.24 -9.94 -1.72
CA MET A 187 19.15 -9.87 -2.87
C MET A 187 19.33 -11.23 -3.56
N ALA A 188 19.18 -12.34 -2.83
CA ALA A 188 19.40 -13.68 -3.36
C ALA A 188 18.21 -14.20 -4.17
N SER A 189 17.00 -14.06 -3.62
CA SER A 189 15.74 -14.53 -4.21
C SER A 189 15.01 -13.45 -5.00
N GLY A 190 15.11 -12.18 -4.59
CA GLY A 190 14.27 -11.09 -5.06
C GLY A 190 12.93 -10.95 -4.32
N CYS A 191 12.66 -11.81 -3.33
CA CYS A 191 11.43 -11.82 -2.57
C CYS A 191 11.36 -10.69 -1.53
N TRP A 192 10.16 -10.16 -1.30
CA TRP A 192 9.82 -9.49 -0.04
C TRP A 192 9.17 -10.51 0.89
N PHE A 193 9.99 -11.09 1.76
CA PHE A 193 9.58 -12.15 2.67
C PHE A 193 8.56 -11.66 3.71
N ILE A 194 7.53 -12.47 3.93
CA ILE A 194 6.51 -12.22 4.94
C ILE A 194 6.74 -13.20 6.09
N HIS A 195 7.05 -12.66 7.26
CA HIS A 195 7.41 -13.40 8.48
C HIS A 195 6.23 -13.66 9.41
N VAL A 196 5.03 -13.74 8.84
CA VAL A 196 3.81 -14.05 9.59
C VAL A 196 3.38 -15.47 9.29
N GLN A 197 3.36 -16.30 10.33
CA GLN A 197 2.88 -17.66 10.26
C GLN A 197 1.37 -17.69 10.08
N ARG A 198 0.91 -18.53 9.14
CA ARG A 198 -0.51 -18.74 8.88
C ARG A 198 -0.80 -20.19 8.53
N ASN A 199 -1.84 -20.72 9.16
CA ASN A 199 -2.40 -22.02 8.85
C ASN A 199 -3.74 -21.81 8.11
N PHE A 200 -3.93 -22.59 7.05
CA PHE A 200 -5.18 -22.70 6.31
C PHE A 200 -5.78 -24.05 6.65
N GLY A 201 -6.65 -24.10 7.66
CA GLY A 201 -7.16 -25.37 8.20
C GLY A 201 -6.09 -26.15 8.98
N GLN A 202 -6.28 -27.47 9.12
CA GLN A 202 -5.41 -28.32 9.93
C GLN A 202 -4.15 -28.82 9.20
N HIS A 203 -4.16 -28.86 7.85
CA HIS A 203 -3.14 -29.57 7.07
C HIS A 203 -2.26 -28.65 6.22
N TYR A 204 -2.61 -27.38 6.08
CA TYR A 204 -1.94 -26.47 5.16
C TYR A 204 -1.34 -25.30 5.90
N ARG A 205 -0.06 -25.05 5.61
CA ARG A 205 0.69 -23.93 6.16
C ARG A 205 1.32 -23.13 5.03
N LEU A 206 1.44 -21.83 5.24
CA LEU A 206 2.35 -21.03 4.42
C LEU A 206 3.79 -21.45 4.72
N ARG A 207 4.63 -21.48 3.69
CA ARG A 207 6.08 -21.55 3.88
C ARG A 207 6.53 -20.36 4.75
N ASP A 208 7.37 -20.57 5.75
CA ASP A 208 7.90 -19.47 6.58
C ASP A 208 9.41 -19.31 6.34
N PRO A 209 9.88 -18.13 5.88
CA PRO A 209 9.09 -17.03 5.35
C PRO A 209 8.51 -17.34 3.97
N TRP A 210 7.38 -16.71 3.62
CA TRP A 210 6.75 -16.88 2.31
C TRP A 210 6.94 -15.66 1.42
N CYS A 211 6.88 -15.93 0.12
CA CYS A 211 7.01 -14.95 -0.95
C CYS A 211 5.71 -14.96 -1.76
N SER A 212 4.92 -13.89 -1.65
CA SER A 212 3.62 -13.78 -2.32
C SER A 212 3.79 -13.31 -3.76
N ALA A 213 3.16 -14.00 -4.73
CA ALA A 213 3.20 -13.53 -6.11
C ALA A 213 2.57 -12.14 -6.28
N MET A 214 1.51 -11.86 -5.51
CA MET A 214 0.85 -10.55 -5.51
C MET A 214 1.76 -9.46 -4.97
N ALA A 215 2.52 -9.74 -3.89
CA ALA A 215 3.53 -8.81 -3.38
C ALA A 215 4.59 -8.50 -4.43
N GLN A 216 5.12 -9.53 -5.09
CA GLN A 216 6.13 -9.37 -6.14
C GLN A 216 5.60 -8.53 -7.30
N GLY A 217 4.40 -8.83 -7.79
CA GLY A 217 3.78 -8.09 -8.90
C GLY A 217 3.52 -6.62 -8.57
N GLN A 218 2.88 -6.34 -7.42
CA GLN A 218 2.57 -4.96 -7.03
C GLN A 218 3.84 -4.15 -6.72
N ALA A 219 4.86 -4.76 -6.13
CA ALA A 219 6.15 -4.12 -5.92
C ALA A 219 6.86 -3.84 -7.25
N ALA A 220 6.84 -4.76 -8.21
CA ALA A 220 7.38 -4.53 -9.55
C ALA A 220 6.68 -3.35 -10.25
N SER A 221 5.34 -3.33 -10.26
CA SER A 221 4.56 -2.19 -10.78
C SER A 221 4.93 -0.86 -10.14
N LEU A 222 5.15 -0.84 -8.82
CA LEU A 222 5.53 0.37 -8.10
C LEU A 222 6.96 0.83 -8.46
N LEU A 223 7.91 -0.10 -8.53
CA LEU A 223 9.30 0.18 -8.90
C LEU A 223 9.43 0.61 -10.37
N VAL A 224 8.63 0.08 -11.29
CA VAL A 224 8.55 0.53 -12.70
C VAL A 224 8.19 2.01 -12.78
N ARG A 225 7.24 2.46 -11.96
CA ARG A 225 6.87 3.89 -11.88
C ARG A 225 8.00 4.75 -11.31
N LEU A 226 8.75 4.24 -10.33
CA LEU A 226 9.94 4.92 -9.82
C LEU A 226 11.04 5.00 -10.89
N TYR A 227 11.27 3.91 -11.63
CA TYR A 227 12.24 3.88 -12.72
C TYR A 227 11.87 4.88 -13.81
N ALA A 228 10.61 4.95 -14.22
CA ALA A 228 10.13 5.92 -15.20
C ALA A 228 10.36 7.39 -14.78
N LEU A 229 10.36 7.69 -13.48
CA LEU A 229 10.67 9.03 -12.95
C LEU A 229 12.16 9.36 -12.92
N THR A 230 12.98 8.37 -12.58
CA THR A 230 14.37 8.60 -12.15
C THR A 230 15.38 8.19 -13.21
N ASN A 231 14.99 7.31 -14.12
CA ASN A 231 15.86 6.64 -15.08
C ASN A 231 17.11 5.99 -14.44
N ASN A 232 17.02 5.63 -13.16
CA ASN A 232 18.13 5.05 -12.41
C ASN A 232 18.20 3.53 -12.62
N SER A 233 19.33 3.04 -13.14
CA SER A 233 19.60 1.63 -13.41
C SER A 233 19.49 0.73 -12.19
N GLU A 234 19.74 1.22 -10.97
CA GLU A 234 19.58 0.42 -9.76
C GLU A 234 18.11 0.03 -9.51
N HIS A 235 17.17 0.93 -9.88
CA HIS A 235 15.75 0.62 -9.82
C HIS A 235 15.37 -0.45 -10.87
N LEU A 236 15.99 -0.42 -12.05
CA LEU A 236 15.81 -1.46 -13.06
C LEU A 236 16.31 -2.83 -12.57
N LEU A 237 17.45 -2.88 -11.88
CA LEU A 237 17.95 -4.11 -11.26
C LEU A 237 16.99 -4.62 -10.17
N ALA A 238 16.39 -3.72 -9.38
CA ALA A 238 15.38 -4.09 -8.40
C ALA A 238 14.10 -4.67 -9.05
N ILE A 239 13.67 -4.12 -10.18
CA ILE A 239 12.53 -4.65 -10.97
C ILE A 239 12.83 -6.06 -11.48
N ARG A 240 14.03 -6.29 -12.06
CA ARG A 240 14.48 -7.62 -12.50
C ARG A 240 14.43 -8.64 -11.36
N ARG A 241 14.93 -8.26 -10.18
CA ARG A 241 14.86 -9.11 -8.98
C ARG A 241 13.41 -9.34 -8.53
N ALA A 242 12.54 -8.34 -8.62
CA ALA A 242 11.15 -8.43 -8.18
C ALA A 242 10.38 -9.52 -8.92
N VAL A 243 10.58 -9.66 -10.23
CA VAL A 243 9.87 -10.66 -11.05
C VAL A 243 10.56 -12.03 -11.06
N ARG A 244 11.79 -12.15 -10.56
CA ARG A 244 12.54 -13.41 -10.52
C ARG A 244 11.81 -14.55 -9.79
N PRO A 245 11.21 -14.35 -8.61
CA PRO A 245 10.42 -15.40 -7.93
C PRO A 245 9.20 -15.89 -8.73
N LEU A 246 8.73 -15.12 -9.70
CA LEU A 246 7.53 -15.44 -10.49
C LEU A 246 7.86 -16.35 -11.68
N TRP A 247 9.06 -16.25 -12.25
CA TRP A 247 9.49 -17.12 -13.35
C TRP A 247 10.45 -18.22 -12.92
N SER A 248 11.23 -18.05 -11.85
CA SER A 248 12.11 -19.12 -11.33
C SER A 248 11.33 -20.06 -10.39
N SER A 249 11.43 -21.36 -10.64
CA SER A 249 10.78 -22.40 -9.83
C SER A 249 11.40 -22.41 -8.45
N ASN A 250 10.69 -21.91 -7.43
CA ASN A 250 10.89 -22.25 -6.00
C ASN A 250 10.03 -21.45 -5.02
N PHE A 251 9.33 -20.38 -5.43
CA PHE A 251 8.63 -19.51 -4.47
C PHE A 251 7.12 -19.51 -4.62
N SER A 252 6.60 -18.86 -5.66
CA SER A 252 5.18 -18.52 -5.75
C SER A 252 4.49 -19.21 -6.93
N ARG A 253 5.03 -20.34 -7.42
CA ARG A 253 4.48 -21.08 -8.56
C ARG A 253 3.82 -22.37 -8.08
N ALA A 254 2.60 -22.61 -8.55
CA ALA A 254 1.87 -23.87 -8.39
C ALA A 254 1.32 -24.33 -9.74
N TYR A 255 0.85 -25.57 -9.82
CA TYR A 255 0.23 -26.12 -11.03
C TYR A 255 -1.14 -26.70 -10.70
N PHE A 256 -2.19 -26.17 -11.30
CA PHE A 256 -3.52 -26.76 -11.17
C PHE A 256 -3.62 -27.99 -12.07
N LYS A 257 -3.90 -29.15 -11.45
CA LYS A 257 -3.97 -30.46 -12.11
C LYS A 257 -2.71 -30.80 -12.94
N ASP A 258 -1.54 -30.45 -12.40
CA ASP A 258 -0.22 -30.67 -13.02
C ASP A 258 -0.06 -30.07 -14.43
N LYS A 259 -0.94 -29.13 -14.82
CA LYS A 259 -1.02 -28.61 -16.18
C LYS A 259 -0.99 -27.09 -16.27
N TYR A 260 -1.84 -26.42 -15.48
CA TYR A 260 -2.02 -24.98 -15.60
C TYR A 260 -1.18 -24.25 -14.56
N LEU A 261 -0.18 -23.51 -15.01
CA LEU A 261 0.67 -22.71 -14.15
C LEU A 261 -0.15 -21.64 -13.42
N TRP A 262 0.09 -21.49 -12.14
CA TRP A 262 -0.49 -20.44 -11.32
C TRP A 262 0.54 -19.70 -10.49
N LEU A 263 0.31 -18.41 -10.29
CA LEU A 263 1.10 -17.58 -9.40
C LEU A 263 0.35 -17.40 -8.07
N GLU A 264 0.85 -18.05 -7.02
CA GLU A 264 0.22 -18.11 -5.71
C GLU A 264 0.40 -16.82 -4.91
N GLU A 265 -0.73 -16.21 -4.52
CA GLU A 265 -0.75 -15.17 -3.48
C GLU A 265 -0.23 -15.73 -2.16
N TYR A 266 -0.61 -16.98 -1.88
CA TYR A 266 -0.38 -17.71 -0.63
C TYR A 266 0.29 -19.05 -0.95
N PRO A 267 1.63 -19.11 -1.09
CA PRO A 267 2.32 -20.36 -1.43
C PRO A 267 2.24 -21.35 -0.26
N LEU A 268 1.36 -22.34 -0.40
CA LEU A 268 1.16 -23.41 0.58
C LEU A 268 2.23 -24.50 0.46
N GLU A 269 2.50 -25.18 1.58
CA GLU A 269 3.23 -26.45 1.61
C GLU A 269 2.29 -27.60 1.99
N PRO A 270 2.21 -28.69 1.20
CA PRO A 270 2.88 -28.92 -0.09
C PRO A 270 2.26 -28.09 -1.25
N PRO A 271 3.05 -27.74 -2.30
CA PRO A 271 2.61 -26.85 -3.37
C PRO A 271 1.56 -27.46 -4.33
N ALA A 272 1.33 -28.77 -4.28
CA ALA A 272 0.34 -29.46 -5.11
C ALA A 272 -1.12 -29.09 -4.76
N GLU A 273 -1.33 -28.43 -3.62
CA GLU A 273 -2.65 -28.12 -3.07
C GLU A 273 -2.80 -26.61 -2.84
N GLY A 274 -2.56 -25.83 -3.91
CA GLY A 274 -2.67 -24.37 -3.90
C GLY A 274 -4.09 -23.86 -3.63
N LEU A 275 -4.19 -22.61 -3.17
CA LEU A 275 -5.47 -21.91 -3.06
C LEU A 275 -5.94 -21.43 -4.43
N PHE A 276 -5.00 -21.08 -5.32
CA PHE A 276 -5.31 -20.48 -6.60
C PHE A 276 -6.16 -19.20 -6.43
N VAL A 277 -5.70 -18.25 -5.62
CA VAL A 277 -6.44 -16.98 -5.40
C VAL A 277 -6.43 -16.14 -6.67
N LEU A 278 -7.61 -15.70 -7.13
CA LEU A 278 -7.76 -15.05 -8.43
C LEU A 278 -7.11 -13.67 -8.48
N ASN A 279 -7.47 -12.76 -7.57
CA ASN A 279 -6.95 -11.40 -7.56
C ASN A 279 -5.41 -11.38 -7.47
N GLY A 280 -4.82 -12.26 -6.66
CA GLY A 280 -3.38 -12.28 -6.46
C GLY A 280 -2.61 -12.65 -7.72
N CYS A 281 -3.10 -13.64 -8.47
CA CYS A 281 -2.53 -14.02 -9.77
C CYS A 281 -2.69 -12.91 -10.82
N LEU A 282 -3.85 -12.25 -10.87
CA LEU A 282 -4.09 -11.12 -11.79
C LEU A 282 -3.18 -9.91 -11.50
N TYR A 283 -2.97 -9.57 -10.23
CA TYR A 283 -2.00 -8.53 -9.84
C TYR A 283 -0.56 -8.93 -10.15
N ALA A 284 -0.21 -10.21 -9.96
CA ALA A 284 1.12 -10.72 -10.31
C ALA A 284 1.38 -10.61 -11.82
N LEU A 285 0.39 -10.99 -12.65
CA LEU A 285 0.44 -10.83 -14.11
C LEU A 285 0.63 -9.37 -14.52
N LEU A 286 -0.13 -8.44 -13.91
CA LEU A 286 0.01 -7.00 -14.19
C LEU A 286 1.43 -6.49 -13.88
N GLY A 287 2.03 -6.92 -12.77
CA GLY A 287 3.39 -6.57 -12.41
C GLY A 287 4.46 -7.12 -13.37
N ILE A 288 4.25 -8.33 -13.90
CA ILE A 288 5.12 -8.91 -14.94
C ILE A 288 5.02 -8.10 -16.23
N ILE A 289 3.80 -7.72 -16.64
CA ILE A 289 3.59 -6.89 -17.83
C ILE A 289 4.28 -5.54 -17.65
N ASP A 290 4.06 -4.85 -16.52
CA ASP A 290 4.71 -3.57 -16.21
C ASP A 290 6.25 -3.71 -16.30
N ALA A 291 6.84 -4.73 -15.69
CA ALA A 291 8.29 -4.97 -15.75
C ALA A 291 8.77 -5.19 -17.20
N ASN A 292 8.01 -5.95 -17.99
CA ASN A 292 8.33 -6.26 -19.38
C ASN A 292 8.25 -5.03 -20.31
N THR A 293 7.54 -3.96 -19.90
CA THR A 293 7.52 -2.69 -20.66
C THR A 293 8.83 -1.91 -20.58
N VAL A 294 9.60 -2.08 -19.49
CA VAL A 294 10.86 -1.34 -19.27
C VAL A 294 12.11 -2.20 -19.45
N ASP A 295 11.97 -3.52 -19.32
CA ASP A 295 13.04 -4.49 -19.54
C ASP A 295 12.46 -5.76 -20.14
N ARG A 296 12.27 -5.75 -21.45
CA ARG A 296 11.68 -6.88 -22.16
C ARG A 296 12.64 -8.07 -22.18
N GLN A 297 12.18 -9.21 -21.67
CA GLN A 297 12.97 -10.44 -21.61
C GLN A 297 12.20 -11.64 -22.19
N PRO A 298 12.81 -12.52 -23.02
CA PRO A 298 12.10 -13.64 -23.65
C PRO A 298 11.41 -14.60 -22.66
N HIS A 299 11.98 -14.78 -21.48
CA HIS A 299 11.39 -15.62 -20.44
C HIS A 299 10.14 -14.99 -19.79
N LEU A 300 10.04 -13.65 -19.75
CA LEU A 300 8.85 -12.94 -19.28
C LEU A 300 7.73 -13.00 -20.32
N ASP A 301 8.05 -12.84 -21.61
CA ASP A 301 7.08 -13.05 -22.70
C ASP A 301 6.49 -14.48 -22.62
N LYS A 302 7.34 -15.50 -22.44
CA LYS A 302 6.89 -16.89 -22.25
C LYS A 302 6.01 -17.04 -21.01
N LEU A 303 6.39 -16.41 -19.89
CA LEU A 303 5.63 -16.48 -18.65
C LEU A 303 4.25 -15.83 -18.79
N ILE A 304 4.15 -14.67 -19.44
CA ILE A 304 2.87 -14.00 -19.73
C ILE A 304 1.96 -14.94 -20.53
N ASN A 305 2.48 -15.59 -21.57
CA ASN A 305 1.72 -16.54 -22.40
C ASN A 305 1.21 -17.73 -21.58
N GLU A 306 2.08 -18.33 -20.76
CA GLU A 306 1.75 -19.52 -19.96
C GLU A 306 0.70 -19.20 -18.88
N ILE A 307 0.83 -18.06 -18.20
CA ILE A 307 -0.11 -17.64 -17.16
C ILE A 307 -1.46 -17.24 -17.76
N THR A 308 -1.48 -16.43 -18.82
CA THR A 308 -2.74 -16.00 -19.45
C THR A 308 -3.52 -17.19 -20.00
N HIS A 309 -2.83 -18.15 -20.63
CA HIS A 309 -3.43 -19.42 -21.03
C HIS A 309 -4.06 -20.17 -19.84
N SER A 310 -3.33 -20.24 -18.72
CA SER A 310 -3.80 -20.90 -17.50
C SER A 310 -5.04 -20.21 -16.90
N ILE A 311 -5.03 -18.87 -16.82
CA ILE A 311 -6.18 -18.09 -16.33
C ILE A 311 -7.42 -18.33 -17.20
N VAL A 312 -7.28 -18.26 -18.53
CA VAL A 312 -8.39 -18.52 -19.47
C VAL A 312 -9.03 -19.89 -19.22
N HIS A 313 -8.22 -20.93 -19.03
CA HIS A 313 -8.73 -22.28 -18.76
C HIS A 313 -9.28 -22.48 -17.35
N MET A 314 -8.86 -21.66 -16.39
CA MET A 314 -9.28 -21.77 -14.99
C MET A 314 -10.47 -20.88 -14.62
N LEU A 315 -10.69 -19.75 -15.32
CA LEU A 315 -11.79 -18.81 -15.10
C LEU A 315 -13.20 -19.46 -14.97
N PRO A 316 -13.56 -20.50 -15.74
CA PRO A 316 -14.84 -21.20 -15.53
C PRO A 316 -15.04 -21.71 -14.10
N ASN A 317 -13.97 -22.13 -13.42
CA ASN A 317 -14.03 -22.66 -12.05
C ASN A 317 -14.27 -21.57 -11.00
N TYR A 318 -14.14 -20.29 -11.35
CA TYR A 318 -14.40 -19.16 -10.46
C TYR A 318 -15.84 -18.66 -10.55
N VAL A 319 -16.72 -19.27 -11.35
CA VAL A 319 -18.14 -18.89 -11.37
C VAL A 319 -18.88 -19.61 -10.27
N HIS A 320 -19.58 -18.88 -9.40
CA HIS A 320 -20.35 -19.46 -8.32
C HIS A 320 -21.50 -20.32 -8.87
N PRO A 321 -21.69 -21.56 -8.38
CA PRO A 321 -22.71 -22.48 -8.93
C PRO A 321 -24.16 -22.08 -8.63
N ASN A 322 -24.40 -21.34 -7.53
CA ASN A 322 -25.74 -21.03 -7.01
C ASN A 322 -26.05 -19.53 -7.01
N ILE A 323 -25.04 -18.67 -7.04
CA ILE A 323 -25.21 -17.22 -7.13
C ILE A 323 -24.82 -16.83 -8.54
N SER A 324 -25.83 -16.54 -9.37
CA SER A 324 -25.63 -16.26 -10.79
C SER A 324 -24.52 -15.23 -10.99
N ASN A 325 -23.52 -15.62 -11.78
CA ASN A 325 -22.41 -14.75 -12.18
C ASN A 325 -21.57 -14.17 -11.04
N TRP A 326 -21.69 -14.65 -9.80
CA TRP A 326 -20.78 -14.24 -8.73
C TRP A 326 -19.43 -14.94 -8.85
N SER A 327 -18.35 -14.30 -8.43
CA SER A 327 -17.00 -14.89 -8.50
C SER A 327 -16.58 -15.58 -7.20
N ALA A 328 -15.85 -16.69 -7.33
CA ALA A 328 -15.10 -17.28 -6.23
C ALA A 328 -13.87 -16.44 -5.92
N TYR A 329 -13.44 -16.43 -4.66
CA TYR A 329 -12.17 -15.85 -4.25
C TYR A 329 -10.98 -16.75 -4.64
N ASP A 330 -11.15 -18.05 -4.42
CA ASP A 330 -10.13 -19.08 -4.61
C ASP A 330 -10.76 -20.41 -5.08
N LEU A 331 -9.93 -21.39 -5.40
CA LEU A 331 -10.35 -22.73 -5.82
C LEU A 331 -10.15 -23.79 -4.74
N SER A 332 -10.08 -23.40 -3.46
CA SER A 332 -9.89 -24.33 -2.34
C SER A 332 -11.00 -25.39 -2.24
N HIS A 333 -12.18 -25.12 -2.80
CA HIS A 333 -13.27 -26.09 -2.91
C HIS A 333 -12.96 -27.25 -3.88
N LEU A 334 -12.07 -27.04 -4.86
CA LEU A 334 -11.61 -28.08 -5.80
C LEU A 334 -10.33 -28.77 -5.33
N THR A 335 -9.48 -28.07 -4.59
CA THR A 335 -8.13 -28.55 -4.25
C THR A 335 -8.05 -29.11 -2.83
N MET A 336 -8.77 -28.51 -1.89
CA MET A 336 -8.70 -28.84 -0.46
C MET A 336 -10.03 -29.38 0.09
N LYS A 337 -11.04 -29.56 -0.75
CA LYS A 337 -12.41 -29.97 -0.38
C LYS A 337 -13.09 -29.03 0.63
N ASN A 338 -12.70 -27.75 0.62
CA ASN A 338 -13.36 -26.72 1.42
C ASN A 338 -14.75 -26.39 0.87
N LYS A 339 -15.55 -25.63 1.63
CA LYS A 339 -16.76 -25.01 1.09
C LYS A 339 -16.39 -24.00 0.00
N PHE A 340 -17.31 -23.77 -0.94
CA PHE A 340 -17.14 -22.76 -1.98
C PHE A 340 -16.87 -21.38 -1.36
N ASN A 341 -15.70 -20.81 -1.63
CA ASN A 341 -15.29 -19.53 -1.07
C ASN A 341 -15.73 -18.39 -2.01
N ALA A 342 -16.96 -17.91 -1.83
CA ALA A 342 -17.48 -16.78 -2.59
C ALA A 342 -16.66 -15.51 -2.26
N ALA A 343 -16.26 -14.76 -3.29
CA ALA A 343 -15.61 -13.47 -3.08
C ALA A 343 -16.55 -12.52 -2.31
N SER A 344 -16.00 -11.73 -1.38
CA SER A 344 -16.78 -10.61 -0.83
C SER A 344 -17.14 -9.61 -1.94
N TYR A 345 -18.12 -8.74 -1.71
CA TYR A 345 -18.49 -7.70 -2.67
C TYR A 345 -17.27 -6.90 -3.16
N SER A 346 -16.39 -6.50 -2.25
CA SER A 346 -15.16 -5.77 -2.60
C SER A 346 -14.20 -6.58 -3.47
N TYR A 347 -13.98 -7.87 -3.18
CA TYR A 347 -13.12 -8.72 -4.01
C TYR A 347 -13.75 -9.04 -5.37
N HIS A 348 -15.08 -9.17 -5.42
CA HIS A 348 -15.81 -9.33 -6.66
C HIS A 348 -15.58 -8.14 -7.61
N LEU A 349 -15.67 -6.91 -7.07
CA LEU A 349 -15.31 -5.69 -7.81
C LEU A 349 -13.85 -5.68 -8.26
N VAL A 350 -12.92 -6.12 -7.40
CA VAL A 350 -11.49 -6.24 -7.78
C VAL A 350 -11.30 -7.19 -8.95
N HIS A 351 -11.96 -8.36 -8.97
CA HIS A 351 -11.89 -9.31 -10.08
C HIS A 351 -12.38 -8.69 -11.39
N ILE A 352 -13.52 -8.01 -11.35
CA ILE A 352 -14.07 -7.26 -12.48
C ILE A 352 -13.05 -6.24 -12.99
N THR A 353 -12.56 -5.35 -12.12
CA THR A 353 -11.65 -4.26 -12.50
C THR A 353 -10.35 -4.79 -13.10
N LEU A 354 -9.77 -5.85 -12.52
CA LEU A 354 -8.54 -6.43 -13.03
C LEU A 354 -8.72 -7.12 -14.39
N LEU A 355 -9.81 -7.87 -14.58
CA LEU A 355 -10.11 -8.49 -15.87
C LEU A 355 -10.37 -7.44 -16.96
N GLN A 356 -11.10 -6.36 -16.64
CA GLN A 356 -11.29 -5.23 -17.55
C GLN A 356 -9.95 -4.57 -17.92
N CYS A 357 -9.12 -4.25 -16.92
CA CYS A 357 -7.80 -3.64 -17.13
C CYS A 357 -6.89 -4.52 -17.99
N LEU A 358 -6.78 -5.81 -17.66
CA LEU A 358 -5.93 -6.75 -18.39
C LEU A 358 -6.44 -7.00 -19.82
N SER A 359 -7.76 -7.06 -20.04
CA SER A 359 -8.30 -7.18 -21.42
C SER A 359 -7.87 -6.01 -22.30
N GLN A 360 -7.92 -4.77 -21.78
CA GLN A 360 -7.48 -3.59 -22.53
C GLN A 360 -5.98 -3.64 -22.85
N ILE A 361 -5.15 -3.98 -21.85
CA ILE A 361 -3.68 -4.06 -21.99
C ILE A 361 -3.28 -5.16 -22.99
N LEU A 362 -3.96 -6.31 -22.95
CA LEU A 362 -3.63 -7.47 -23.77
C LEU A 362 -4.30 -7.46 -25.15
N ASN A 363 -5.10 -6.44 -25.48
CA ASN A 363 -5.93 -6.44 -26.69
C ASN A 363 -5.12 -6.59 -27.99
N GLU A 364 -3.98 -5.89 -28.08
CA GLU A 364 -3.14 -5.91 -29.27
C GLU A 364 -2.22 -7.13 -29.34
N THR A 365 -1.76 -7.62 -28.19
CA THR A 365 -0.75 -8.69 -28.12
C THR A 365 -1.36 -10.09 -27.98
N HIS A 366 -2.53 -10.21 -27.34
CA HIS A 366 -3.23 -11.46 -27.04
C HIS A 366 -4.74 -11.31 -27.21
N PRO A 367 -5.24 -11.03 -28.42
CA PRO A 367 -6.65 -10.69 -28.64
C PRO A 367 -7.62 -11.77 -28.16
N SER A 368 -7.29 -13.06 -28.32
CA SER A 368 -8.13 -14.16 -27.82
C SER A 368 -8.21 -14.20 -26.29
N VAL A 369 -7.11 -13.90 -25.59
CA VAL A 369 -7.10 -13.79 -24.12
C VAL A 369 -7.92 -12.57 -23.69
N SER A 370 -7.72 -11.44 -24.36
CA SER A 370 -8.46 -10.20 -24.12
C SER A 370 -9.98 -10.41 -24.18
N GLN A 371 -10.47 -11.11 -25.21
CA GLN A 371 -11.89 -11.42 -25.36
C GLN A 371 -12.44 -12.25 -24.20
N VAL A 372 -11.69 -13.26 -23.73
CA VAL A 372 -12.12 -14.08 -22.59
C VAL A 372 -12.14 -13.26 -21.30
N PHE A 373 -11.10 -12.46 -21.04
CA PHE A 373 -11.05 -11.62 -19.85
C PHE A 373 -12.19 -10.59 -19.84
N HIS A 374 -12.44 -9.95 -20.99
CA HIS A 374 -13.56 -9.04 -21.16
C HIS A 374 -14.91 -9.75 -20.91
N PHE A 375 -15.10 -10.95 -21.48
CA PHE A 375 -16.31 -11.74 -21.25
C PHE A 375 -16.54 -12.02 -19.76
N TYR A 376 -15.52 -12.48 -19.02
CA TYR A 376 -15.68 -12.77 -17.60
C TYR A 376 -15.87 -11.50 -16.76
N ALA A 377 -15.24 -10.40 -17.12
CA ALA A 377 -15.51 -9.11 -16.49
C ALA A 377 -16.98 -8.69 -16.64
N GLN A 378 -17.53 -8.76 -17.86
CA GLN A 378 -18.94 -8.43 -18.12
C GLN A 378 -19.87 -9.41 -17.41
N ARG A 379 -19.57 -10.70 -17.48
CA ARG A 379 -20.32 -11.73 -16.77
C ARG A 379 -20.42 -11.39 -15.29
N PHE A 380 -19.29 -11.19 -14.61
CA PHE A 380 -19.27 -10.84 -13.19
C PHE A 380 -20.01 -9.52 -12.90
N MET A 381 -19.90 -8.52 -13.78
CA MET A 381 -20.63 -7.27 -13.62
C MET A 381 -22.16 -7.42 -13.58
N THR A 382 -22.72 -8.42 -14.27
CA THR A 382 -24.18 -8.66 -14.21
C THR A 382 -24.69 -9.14 -12.85
N ALA A 383 -23.80 -9.52 -11.93
CA ALA A 383 -24.19 -9.95 -10.59
C ALA A 383 -24.37 -8.77 -9.61
N ILE A 384 -23.93 -7.56 -9.99
CA ILE A 384 -24.05 -6.33 -9.18
C ILE A 384 -25.04 -5.32 -9.77
N SER A 385 -25.50 -5.54 -11.00
CA SER A 385 -26.58 -4.79 -11.67
C SER A 385 -27.93 -5.35 -11.27
#